data_AF-A0A1F6R6S2-F1
#
_entry.id   AF-A0A1F6R6S2-F1
#
_cell.length_a   1.000
_cell.length_b   1.000
_cell.length_c   1.000
_cell.angle_alpha   90.00
_cell.angle_beta   90.00
_cell.angle_gamma   90.00
#
_symmetry.space_group_name_H-M   'P 1'
#
loop_
_entity.id
_entity.type
_entity.pdbx_description
1 polymer ?
#
loop_
_entity_poly.entity_id
_entity_poly.type
_entity_poly.pdbx_seq_one_letter_code
_entity_poly.pdbx_strand_id
1 'polypeptide(L)'
;MIFHFTVFVWSLAFLFGLELIAINPIIVAWDWYIFSILPLIVVSLIASRRITKRFTDAFVPGLLSLAVPTLLLLIDHPTERQLFVMLSAAMYYFALLGIYRLRHAPEDKTAQAFLNTAAIAALFFFYAGVYGFYLNFSFPLWGLMLLYFFGTALMSYETFVGIEREGGEPRRLALYSVLLGSIMGEMAWVMSFWPFGYLTAGVIALIFFFLAWDISFDAFHQTLSLKKAVVRILFFLALLGILLASTPWRILV
;
A
#
# COMPACT_ATOMS: atom_id res chain seq x y z
N MET A 1 -0.92 7.36 24.49
CA MET A 1 -2.39 7.43 24.54
C MET A 1 -2.97 6.84 23.26
N ILE A 2 -4.06 6.07 23.36
CA ILE A 2 -4.66 5.37 22.20
C ILE A 2 -5.61 6.27 21.42
N PHE A 3 -6.21 7.28 22.07
CA PHE A 3 -7.21 8.16 21.46
C PHE A 3 -6.73 9.61 21.37
N HIS A 4 -6.94 10.25 20.22
CA HIS A 4 -6.76 11.68 20.03
C HIS A 4 -7.90 12.23 19.17
N PHE A 5 -8.59 13.27 19.67
CA PHE A 5 -9.83 13.76 19.05
C PHE A 5 -9.65 14.20 17.60
N THR A 6 -8.60 14.96 17.30
CA THR A 6 -8.32 15.41 15.92
C THR A 6 -8.08 14.24 14.96
N VAL A 7 -7.36 13.20 15.40
CA VAL A 7 -7.08 12.00 14.58
C VAL A 7 -8.38 11.24 14.31
N PHE A 8 -9.22 11.12 15.34
CA PHE A 8 -10.53 10.49 15.24
C PHE A 8 -11.46 11.22 14.26
N VAL A 9 -11.54 12.56 14.31
CA VAL A 9 -12.37 13.36 13.40
C VAL A 9 -11.96 13.17 11.93
N TRP A 10 -10.66 13.19 11.62
CA TRP A 10 -10.18 12.94 10.26
C TRP A 10 -10.43 11.51 9.79
N SER A 11 -10.37 10.55 10.70
CA SER A 11 -10.67 9.15 10.39
C SER A 11 -12.16 8.93 10.15
N LEU A 12 -13.04 9.65 10.87
CA LEU A 12 -14.47 9.67 10.58
C LEU A 12 -14.76 10.30 9.22
N ALA A 13 -14.09 11.41 8.86
CA ALA A 13 -14.26 12.02 7.55
C ALA A 13 -13.89 11.04 6.42
N PHE A 14 -12.80 10.28 6.59
CA PHE A 14 -12.41 9.22 5.67
C PHE A 14 -13.44 8.09 5.61
N LEU A 15 -13.92 7.60 6.77
CA LEU A 15 -14.96 6.58 6.86
C LEU A 15 -16.24 7.01 6.15
N PHE A 16 -16.75 8.22 6.41
CA PHE A 16 -17.94 8.74 5.73
C PHE A 16 -17.73 8.85 4.21
N GLY A 17 -16.55 9.27 3.78
CA GLY A 17 -16.22 9.28 2.35
C GLY A 17 -16.27 7.88 1.72
N LEU A 18 -15.74 6.86 2.41
CA LEU A 18 -15.83 5.47 1.95
C LEU A 18 -17.27 4.93 1.95
N GLU A 19 -18.07 5.24 2.98
CA GLU A 19 -19.49 4.85 3.03
C GLU A 19 -20.29 5.44 1.87
N LEU A 20 -20.04 6.71 1.54
CA LEU A 20 -20.67 7.35 0.39
C LEU A 20 -20.34 6.63 -0.93
N ILE A 21 -19.09 6.17 -1.09
CA ILE A 21 -18.67 5.37 -2.25
C ILE A 21 -19.33 3.99 -2.22
N ALA A 22 -19.39 3.34 -1.06
CA ALA A 22 -19.94 1.99 -0.90
C ALA A 22 -21.44 1.91 -1.22
N ILE A 23 -22.19 2.96 -0.87
CA ILE A 23 -23.65 3.07 -1.08
C ILE A 23 -23.99 3.49 -2.53
N ASN A 24 -23.12 4.25 -3.20
CA ASN A 24 -23.38 4.80 -4.53
C ASN A 24 -22.46 4.17 -5.60
N PRO A 25 -22.79 2.97 -6.12
CA PRO A 25 -21.97 2.30 -7.14
C PRO A 25 -21.89 3.07 -8.47
N ILE A 26 -22.76 4.06 -8.71
CA ILE A 26 -22.76 4.90 -9.93
C ILE A 26 -21.52 5.83 -9.97
N ILE A 27 -20.96 6.22 -8.82
CA ILE A 27 -19.77 7.10 -8.71
C ILE A 27 -18.47 6.34 -9.10
N VAL A 28 -18.61 5.07 -9.49
CA VAL A 28 -17.51 4.13 -9.76
C VAL A 28 -17.33 3.85 -11.25
N ALA A 29 -18.22 4.36 -12.12
CA ALA A 29 -17.93 4.38 -13.55
C ALA A 29 -16.57 5.05 -13.79
N TRP A 30 -15.79 4.58 -14.78
CA TRP A 30 -14.42 5.05 -15.04
C TRP A 30 -14.33 6.58 -14.99
N ASP A 31 -15.29 7.25 -15.62
CA ASP A 31 -15.39 8.71 -15.72
C ASP A 31 -15.54 9.43 -14.37
N TRP A 32 -16.11 8.76 -13.37
CA TRP A 32 -16.38 9.29 -12.03
C TRP A 32 -15.37 8.83 -10.97
N TYR A 33 -14.51 7.87 -11.32
CA TYR A 33 -13.56 7.26 -10.39
C TYR A 33 -12.62 8.27 -9.74
N ILE A 34 -12.14 9.25 -10.50
CA ILE A 34 -11.28 10.33 -9.98
C ILE A 34 -12.02 11.17 -8.93
N PHE A 35 -13.32 11.43 -9.13
CA PHE A 35 -14.14 12.19 -8.19
C PHE A 35 -14.39 11.44 -6.88
N SER A 36 -14.29 10.10 -6.87
CA SER A 36 -14.36 9.29 -5.66
C SER A 36 -13.06 9.33 -4.85
N ILE A 37 -11.90 9.27 -5.52
CA ILE A 37 -10.59 9.21 -4.85
C ILE A 37 -10.08 10.58 -4.43
N LEU A 38 -10.20 11.59 -5.30
CA LEU A 38 -9.57 12.90 -5.09
C LEU A 38 -9.98 13.55 -3.75
N PRO A 39 -11.25 13.54 -3.33
CA PRO A 39 -11.64 14.07 -2.02
C PRO A 39 -10.97 13.34 -0.86
N LEU A 40 -10.82 12.02 -0.94
CA LEU A 40 -10.16 11.22 0.10
C LEU A 40 -8.66 11.54 0.18
N ILE A 41 -7.99 11.70 -0.96
CA ILE A 41 -6.58 12.14 -1.00
C ILE A 41 -6.44 13.53 -0.39
N VAL A 42 -7.33 14.46 -0.74
CA VAL A 42 -7.32 15.82 -0.17
C VAL A 42 -7.53 15.78 1.34
N VAL A 43 -8.46 14.96 1.83
CA VAL A 43 -8.68 14.72 3.27
C VAL A 43 -7.39 14.21 3.92
N SER A 44 -6.71 13.23 3.32
CA SER A 44 -5.44 12.69 3.81
C SER A 44 -4.31 13.71 3.88
N LEU A 45 -4.17 14.54 2.85
CA LEU A 45 -3.17 15.60 2.80
C LEU A 45 -3.44 16.66 3.86
N ILE A 46 -4.69 17.11 3.99
CA ILE A 46 -5.07 18.12 4.98
C ILE A 46 -4.93 17.57 6.41
N ALA A 47 -5.39 16.34 6.64
CA ALA A 47 -5.29 15.66 7.94
C ALA A 47 -3.82 15.55 8.37
N SER A 48 -2.97 15.00 7.51
CA SER A 48 -1.56 14.82 7.79
C SER A 48 -0.84 16.15 8.00
N ARG A 49 -1.10 17.16 7.15
CA ARG A 49 -0.53 18.50 7.34
C ARG A 49 -0.98 19.14 8.66
N ARG A 50 -2.25 19.01 9.05
CA ARG A 50 -2.76 19.54 10.33
C ARG A 50 -2.14 18.83 11.53
N ILE A 51 -1.96 17.52 11.43
CA ILE A 51 -1.47 16.65 12.51
C ILE A 51 0.05 16.77 12.66
N THR A 52 0.82 16.75 11.57
CA THR A 52 2.28 16.68 11.63
C THR A 52 3.01 17.93 11.14
N LYS A 53 2.33 18.85 10.45
CA LYS A 53 2.90 20.01 9.74
C LYS A 53 3.85 19.64 8.59
N ARG A 54 3.96 18.36 8.23
CA ARG A 54 4.77 17.86 7.10
C ARG A 54 3.87 17.17 6.09
N PHE A 55 4.18 17.33 4.80
CA PHE A 55 3.45 16.66 3.72
C PHE A 55 3.96 15.24 3.45
N THR A 56 5.22 14.95 3.76
CA THR A 56 5.84 13.63 3.60
C THR A 56 5.09 12.55 4.40
N ASP A 57 4.64 12.89 5.61
CA ASP A 57 3.89 11.96 6.47
C ASP A 57 2.49 11.62 5.93
N ALA A 58 2.03 12.31 4.89
CA ALA A 58 0.75 12.05 4.24
C ALA A 58 0.81 10.86 3.27
N PHE A 59 1.98 10.29 3.02
CA PHE A 59 2.12 9.24 2.02
C PHE A 59 1.28 7.99 2.33
N VAL A 60 1.42 7.42 3.53
CA VAL A 60 0.66 6.20 3.91
C VAL A 60 -0.86 6.47 3.95
N PRO A 61 -1.37 7.53 4.60
CA PRO A 61 -2.78 7.90 4.51
C PRO A 61 -3.25 8.14 3.07
N GLY A 62 -2.44 8.83 2.25
CA GLY A 62 -2.75 9.10 0.85
C GLY A 62 -2.80 7.84 -0.01
N LEU A 63 -1.89 6.89 0.21
CA LEU A 63 -1.89 5.60 -0.46
C LEU A 63 -3.15 4.80 -0.09
N LEU A 64 -3.56 4.80 1.18
CA LEU A 64 -4.84 4.21 1.59
C LEU A 64 -6.03 4.89 0.89
N SER A 65 -6.02 6.21 0.76
CA SER A 65 -7.08 6.94 0.05
C SER A 65 -7.18 6.62 -1.43
N LEU A 66 -6.09 6.17 -2.06
CA LEU A 66 -6.10 5.68 -3.43
C LEU A 66 -6.51 4.20 -3.48
N ALA A 67 -5.84 3.38 -2.70
CA ALA A 67 -5.92 1.92 -2.76
C ALA A 67 -7.25 1.37 -2.25
N VAL A 68 -7.80 1.93 -1.17
CA VAL A 68 -9.02 1.42 -0.55
C VAL A 68 -10.22 1.59 -1.49
N PRO A 69 -10.50 2.78 -2.07
CA PRO A 69 -11.56 2.88 -3.07
C PRO A 69 -11.34 1.96 -4.24
N THR A 70 -10.09 1.79 -4.73
CA THR A 70 -9.78 0.90 -5.85
C THR A 70 -10.25 -0.53 -5.58
N LEU A 71 -9.89 -1.06 -4.41
CA LEU A 71 -10.21 -2.42 -4.02
C LEU A 71 -11.69 -2.58 -3.64
N LEU A 72 -12.30 -1.54 -3.04
CA LEU A 72 -13.72 -1.51 -2.68
C LEU A 72 -14.63 -1.78 -3.89
N LEU A 73 -14.22 -1.34 -5.09
CA LEU A 73 -15.00 -1.54 -6.32
C LEU A 73 -15.12 -3.01 -6.72
N LEU A 74 -14.18 -3.84 -6.27
CA LEU A 74 -14.06 -5.24 -6.64
C LEU A 74 -14.82 -6.16 -5.66
N ILE A 75 -15.47 -5.58 -4.64
CA ILE A 75 -16.19 -6.31 -3.59
C ILE A 75 -17.70 -6.17 -3.85
N ASP A 76 -18.30 -7.25 -4.34
CA ASP A 76 -19.72 -7.28 -4.68
C ASP A 76 -20.62 -7.51 -3.47
N HIS A 77 -20.22 -8.38 -2.55
CA HIS A 77 -21.07 -8.80 -1.44
C HIS A 77 -21.24 -7.67 -0.41
N PRO A 78 -22.49 -7.24 -0.07
CA PRO A 78 -22.72 -6.08 0.80
C PRO A 78 -22.05 -6.18 2.17
N THR A 79 -22.09 -7.37 2.79
CA THR A 79 -21.49 -7.59 4.12
C THR A 79 -19.96 -7.52 4.06
N GLU A 80 -19.35 -8.05 2.99
CA GLU A 80 -17.90 -8.01 2.82
C GLU A 80 -17.43 -6.58 2.56
N ARG A 81 -18.20 -5.83 1.76
CA ARG A 81 -17.97 -4.42 1.49
C ARG A 81 -17.98 -3.60 2.79
N GLN A 82 -18.98 -3.78 3.63
CA GLN A 82 -19.08 -3.08 4.92
C GLN A 82 -17.91 -3.43 5.85
N LEU A 83 -17.57 -4.71 5.95
CA LEU A 83 -16.45 -5.17 6.75
C LEU A 83 -15.13 -4.58 6.24
N PHE A 84 -14.94 -4.51 4.92
CA PHE A 84 -13.78 -3.89 4.30
C PHE A 84 -13.69 -2.37 4.56
N VAL A 85 -14.82 -1.65 4.50
CA VAL A 85 -14.88 -0.22 4.86
C VAL A 85 -14.45 0.00 6.31
N MET A 86 -14.98 -0.80 7.23
CA MET A 86 -14.63 -0.71 8.66
C MET A 86 -13.15 -1.01 8.92
N LEU A 87 -12.60 -2.07 8.31
CA LEU A 87 -11.18 -2.42 8.42
C LEU A 87 -10.28 -1.34 7.82
N SER A 88 -10.67 -0.78 6.66
CA SER A 88 -9.92 0.28 5.99
C SER A 88 -9.91 1.56 6.81
N ALA A 89 -11.03 1.93 7.43
CA ALA A 89 -11.10 3.07 8.34
C ALA A 89 -10.23 2.86 9.59
N ALA A 90 -10.17 1.62 10.12
CA ALA A 90 -9.27 1.28 11.22
C ALA A 90 -7.79 1.41 10.83
N MET A 91 -7.40 0.92 9.65
CA MET A 91 -6.02 1.07 9.14
C MET A 91 -5.66 2.54 8.90
N TYR A 92 -6.60 3.32 8.37
CA TYR A 92 -6.42 4.75 8.18
C TYR A 92 -6.24 5.49 9.52
N TYR A 93 -7.03 5.12 10.54
CA TYR A 93 -6.86 5.63 11.89
C TYR A 93 -5.49 5.27 12.47
N PHE A 94 -5.01 4.03 12.29
CA PHE A 94 -3.67 3.63 12.71
C PHE A 94 -2.57 4.40 12.00
N ALA A 95 -2.71 4.68 10.70
CA ALA A 95 -1.79 5.53 9.96
C ALA A 95 -1.70 6.94 10.60
N LEU A 96 -2.86 7.60 10.79
CA LEU A 96 -2.90 8.95 11.35
C LEU A 96 -2.44 9.01 12.83
N LEU A 97 -2.78 8.01 13.64
CA LEU A 97 -2.33 7.92 15.02
C LEU A 97 -0.83 7.64 15.11
N GLY A 98 -0.31 6.77 14.23
CA GLY A 98 1.10 6.46 14.11
C GLY A 98 1.93 7.71 13.82
N ILE A 99 1.58 8.46 12.77
CA ILE A 99 2.29 9.70 12.42
C ILE A 99 2.17 10.78 13.52
N TYR A 100 1.00 10.91 14.15
CA TYR A 100 0.79 11.85 15.25
C TYR A 100 1.72 11.56 16.43
N ARG A 101 1.80 10.29 16.84
CA ARG A 101 2.63 9.87 17.98
C ARG A 101 4.11 9.96 17.65
N LEU A 102 4.54 9.52 16.47
CA LEU A 102 5.95 9.59 16.06
C LEU A 102 6.49 11.01 15.98
N ARG A 103 5.62 11.99 15.69
CA ARG A 103 6.00 13.40 15.74
C ARG A 103 6.38 13.87 17.15
N HIS A 104 5.66 13.42 18.17
CA HIS A 104 5.89 13.85 19.56
C HIS A 104 6.90 12.95 20.28
N ALA A 105 6.92 11.67 19.95
CA ALA A 105 7.79 10.64 20.51
C ALA A 105 8.39 9.80 19.37
N PRO A 106 9.53 10.22 18.78
CA PRO A 106 10.15 9.55 17.63
C PRO A 106 10.55 8.09 17.86
N GLU A 107 10.78 7.72 19.11
CA GLU A 107 11.20 6.37 19.53
C GLU A 107 10.04 5.48 19.99
N ASP A 108 8.79 5.93 19.82
CA ASP A 108 7.61 5.16 20.22
C ASP A 108 7.41 3.94 19.32
N LYS A 109 7.89 2.78 19.78
CA LYS A 109 7.77 1.49 19.07
C LYS A 109 6.32 1.10 18.76
N THR A 110 5.35 1.51 19.58
CA THR A 110 3.93 1.20 19.32
C THR A 110 3.43 2.00 18.12
N ALA A 111 3.81 3.28 18.06
CA ALA A 111 3.45 4.14 16.94
C ALA A 111 4.11 3.69 15.63
N GLN A 112 5.36 3.23 15.68
CA GLN A 112 6.04 2.59 14.55
C GLN A 112 5.28 1.34 14.10
N ALA A 113 4.86 0.48 15.02
CA ALA A 113 4.09 -0.71 14.70
C ALA A 113 2.74 -0.39 14.03
N PHE A 114 2.02 0.63 14.51
CA PHE A 114 0.76 1.08 13.89
C PHE A 114 0.98 1.60 12.47
N LEU A 115 1.99 2.45 12.27
CA LEU A 115 2.29 3.00 10.95
C LEU A 115 2.75 1.90 9.97
N ASN A 116 3.62 0.98 10.41
CA ASN A 116 4.08 -0.14 9.60
C ASN A 116 2.94 -1.08 9.23
N THR A 117 2.04 -1.39 10.16
CA THR A 117 0.85 -2.22 9.89
C THR A 117 -0.05 -1.55 8.85
N ALA A 118 -0.30 -0.25 8.99
CA ALA A 118 -1.08 0.50 8.02
C ALA A 118 -0.39 0.58 6.65
N ALA A 119 0.94 0.71 6.60
CA ALA A 119 1.70 0.72 5.36
C ALA A 119 1.66 -0.64 4.63
N ILE A 120 1.81 -1.74 5.36
CA ILE A 120 1.66 -3.11 4.80
C ILE A 120 0.26 -3.28 4.21
N ALA A 121 -0.77 -2.89 4.96
CA ALA A 121 -2.15 -2.95 4.48
C ALA A 121 -2.36 -2.08 3.24
N ALA A 122 -1.83 -0.86 3.23
CA ALA A 122 -1.92 0.06 2.09
C ALA A 122 -1.25 -0.51 0.83
N LEU A 123 -0.06 -1.10 0.96
CA LEU A 123 0.64 -1.76 -0.12
C LEU A 123 -0.12 -2.98 -0.65
N PHE A 124 -0.66 -3.81 0.25
CA PHE A 124 -1.49 -4.93 -0.14
C PHE A 124 -2.73 -4.46 -0.93
N PHE A 125 -3.46 -3.48 -0.40
CA PHE A 125 -4.63 -2.91 -1.07
C PHE A 125 -4.26 -2.28 -2.41
N PHE A 126 -3.09 -1.64 -2.49
CA PHE A 126 -2.60 -1.04 -3.72
C PHE A 126 -2.35 -2.10 -4.79
N TYR A 127 -1.55 -3.13 -4.50
CA TYR A 127 -1.23 -4.17 -5.47
C TYR A 127 -2.48 -4.96 -5.87
N ALA A 128 -3.31 -5.36 -4.90
CA ALA A 128 -4.55 -6.09 -5.16
C ALA A 128 -5.55 -5.23 -5.95
N GLY A 129 -5.74 -3.97 -5.55
CA GLY A 129 -6.65 -3.04 -6.21
C GLY A 129 -6.24 -2.75 -7.65
N VAL A 130 -4.97 -2.40 -7.88
CA VAL A 130 -4.47 -2.09 -9.23
C VAL A 130 -4.49 -3.32 -10.13
N TYR A 131 -4.13 -4.51 -9.62
CA TYR A 131 -4.20 -5.74 -10.42
C TYR A 131 -5.65 -6.14 -10.72
N GLY A 132 -6.56 -5.98 -9.76
CA GLY A 132 -7.98 -6.23 -9.98
C GLY A 132 -8.60 -5.23 -10.95
N PHE A 133 -8.17 -3.97 -10.90
CA PHE A 133 -8.54 -2.98 -11.90
C PHE A 133 -8.09 -3.40 -13.30
N TYR A 134 -6.87 -3.94 -13.40
CA TYR A 134 -6.34 -4.50 -14.66
C TYR A 134 -7.20 -5.64 -15.19
N LEU A 135 -7.56 -6.61 -14.36
CA LEU A 135 -8.36 -7.76 -14.77
C LEU A 135 -9.80 -7.39 -15.19
N ASN A 136 -10.44 -6.43 -14.49
CA ASN A 136 -11.88 -6.19 -14.63
C ASN A 136 -12.24 -5.05 -15.59
N PHE A 137 -11.33 -4.11 -15.86
CA PHE A 137 -11.62 -2.89 -16.64
C PHE A 137 -10.86 -2.81 -17.97
N SER A 138 -10.34 -3.94 -18.48
CA SER A 138 -9.56 -4.00 -19.72
C SER A 138 -8.40 -2.99 -19.75
N PHE A 139 -7.79 -2.74 -18.58
CA PHE A 139 -6.71 -1.77 -18.47
C PHE A 139 -5.48 -2.30 -19.20
N PRO A 140 -4.73 -1.46 -19.93
CA PRO A 140 -3.59 -1.95 -20.67
C PRO A 140 -2.46 -2.41 -19.74
N LEU A 141 -1.73 -3.45 -20.16
CA LEU A 141 -0.63 -4.04 -19.40
C LEU A 141 0.48 -3.02 -19.08
N TRP A 142 0.83 -2.15 -20.03
CA TRP A 142 1.82 -1.09 -19.78
C TRP A 142 1.37 -0.15 -18.66
N GLY A 143 0.06 0.08 -18.52
CA GLY A 143 -0.50 0.89 -17.44
C GLY A 143 -0.33 0.19 -16.09
N LEU A 144 -0.62 -1.11 -16.02
CA LEU A 144 -0.39 -1.92 -14.82
C LEU A 144 1.08 -1.86 -14.38
N MET A 145 2.01 -2.07 -15.32
CA MET A 145 3.45 -2.00 -15.06
C MET A 145 3.86 -0.62 -14.51
N LEU A 146 3.37 0.47 -15.11
CA LEU A 146 3.67 1.83 -14.66
C LEU A 146 3.11 2.11 -13.26
N LEU A 147 1.89 1.67 -12.97
CA LEU A 147 1.30 1.86 -11.64
C LEU A 147 2.10 1.09 -10.58
N TYR A 148 2.46 -0.17 -10.84
CA TYR A 148 3.33 -0.95 -9.96
C TYR A 148 4.70 -0.28 -9.77
N PHE A 149 5.30 0.22 -10.85
CA PHE A 149 6.56 0.95 -10.80
C PHE A 149 6.46 2.19 -9.90
N PHE A 150 5.54 3.11 -10.21
CA PHE A 150 5.44 4.39 -9.50
C PHE A 150 4.98 4.21 -8.06
N GLY A 151 3.99 3.35 -7.82
CA GLY A 151 3.51 3.07 -6.46
C GLY A 151 4.62 2.51 -5.57
N THR A 152 5.39 1.56 -6.09
CA THR A 152 6.52 0.97 -5.37
C THR A 152 7.66 1.97 -5.17
N ALA A 153 8.05 2.68 -6.23
CA ALA A 153 9.18 3.61 -6.17
C ALA A 153 8.90 4.75 -5.18
N LEU A 154 7.69 5.33 -5.21
CA LEU A 154 7.32 6.40 -4.28
C LEU A 154 7.26 5.89 -2.83
N MET A 155 6.66 4.72 -2.59
CA MET A 155 6.62 4.14 -1.24
C MET A 155 8.02 3.83 -0.71
N SER A 156 8.88 3.27 -1.56
CA SER A 156 10.25 2.93 -1.20
C SER A 156 11.05 4.19 -0.87
N TYR A 157 10.88 5.24 -1.66
CA TYR A 157 11.55 6.53 -1.47
C TYR A 157 11.17 7.16 -0.13
N GLU A 158 9.87 7.28 0.16
CA GLU A 158 9.39 7.83 1.43
C GLU A 158 9.89 7.01 2.63
N THR A 159 9.94 5.69 2.50
CA THR A 159 10.46 4.82 3.56
C THR A 159 11.95 5.04 3.81
N PHE A 160 12.77 5.08 2.75
CA PHE A 160 14.19 5.32 2.92
C PHE A 160 14.49 6.73 3.46
N VAL A 161 13.79 7.76 2.99
CA VAL A 161 13.90 9.13 3.52
C VAL A 161 13.49 9.19 5.00
N GLY A 162 12.46 8.46 5.39
CA GLY A 162 12.02 8.40 6.79
C GLY A 162 13.04 7.76 7.73
N ILE A 163 13.84 6.82 7.23
CA ILE A 163 14.86 6.10 8.00
C ILE A 163 16.18 6.89 8.06
N GLU A 164 16.60 7.47 6.94
CA GLU A 164 17.85 8.22 6.83
C GLU A 164 17.64 9.70 7.16
N ARG A 165 17.40 9.99 8.44
CA ARG A 165 17.20 11.36 8.92
C ARG A 165 18.40 12.27 8.58
N GLU A 166 18.17 13.24 7.69
CA GLU A 166 18.97 14.45 7.43
C GLU A 166 20.45 14.30 7.01
N GLY A 167 20.90 13.12 6.55
CA GLY A 167 22.30 12.93 6.10
C GLY A 167 22.52 12.07 4.84
N GLY A 168 21.44 11.52 4.27
CA GLY A 168 21.51 10.57 3.15
C GLY A 168 21.84 11.19 1.80
N GLU A 169 22.53 10.44 0.93
CA GLU A 169 22.74 10.84 -0.45
C GLU A 169 21.41 10.69 -1.24
N PRO A 170 20.75 11.80 -1.66
CA PRO A 170 19.43 11.75 -2.29
C PRO A 170 19.44 10.97 -3.61
N ARG A 171 20.58 10.97 -4.31
CA ARG A 171 20.77 10.21 -5.55
C ARG A 171 20.74 8.71 -5.30
N ARG A 172 21.34 8.25 -4.20
CA ARG A 172 21.36 6.83 -3.83
C ARG A 172 19.96 6.39 -3.42
N LEU A 173 19.27 7.17 -2.60
CA LEU A 173 17.87 6.94 -2.21
C LEU A 173 16.95 6.79 -3.44
N ALA A 174 17.05 7.72 -4.38
CA ALA A 174 16.28 7.68 -5.62
C ALA A 174 16.62 6.43 -6.46
N LEU A 175 17.90 6.09 -6.58
CA LEU A 175 18.34 4.92 -7.37
C LEU A 175 17.77 3.60 -6.83
N TYR A 176 17.86 3.36 -5.52
CA TYR A 176 17.30 2.14 -4.91
C TYR A 176 15.77 2.10 -5.04
N SER A 177 15.11 3.25 -4.88
CA SER A 177 13.64 3.35 -5.01
C SER A 177 13.18 3.08 -6.44
N VAL A 178 13.86 3.64 -7.44
CA VAL A 178 13.60 3.37 -8.85
C VAL A 178 13.89 1.91 -9.20
N LEU A 179 14.97 1.33 -8.67
CA LEU A 179 15.28 -0.09 -8.87
C LEU A 179 14.17 -1.00 -8.35
N LEU A 180 13.67 -0.74 -7.13
CA LEU A 180 12.53 -1.47 -6.57
C LEU A 180 11.26 -1.29 -7.40
N GLY A 181 11.00 -0.06 -7.87
CA GLY A 181 9.94 0.22 -8.82
C GLY A 181 10.06 -0.62 -10.08
N SER A 182 11.25 -0.67 -10.70
CA SER A 182 11.49 -1.45 -11.92
C SER A 182 11.25 -2.94 -11.69
N ILE A 183 11.75 -3.49 -10.57
CA ILE A 183 11.51 -4.89 -10.21
C ILE A 183 10.00 -5.16 -10.12
N MET A 184 9.24 -4.30 -9.42
CA MET A 184 7.80 -4.51 -9.27
C MET A 184 7.01 -4.28 -10.57
N GLY A 185 7.45 -3.35 -11.43
CA GLY A 185 6.87 -3.16 -12.76
C GLY A 185 7.04 -4.39 -13.66
N GLU A 186 8.23 -4.99 -13.68
CA GLU A 186 8.48 -6.25 -14.39
C GLU A 186 7.71 -7.42 -13.76
N MET A 187 7.60 -7.46 -12.43
CA MET A 187 6.79 -8.47 -11.76
C MET A 187 5.31 -8.38 -12.14
N ALA A 188 4.76 -7.17 -12.32
CA ALA A 188 3.41 -7.00 -12.84
C ALA A 188 3.22 -7.63 -14.23
N TRP A 189 4.22 -7.49 -15.11
CA TRP A 189 4.22 -8.16 -16.40
C TRP A 189 4.24 -9.68 -16.24
N VAL A 190 5.14 -10.24 -15.42
CA VAL A 190 5.18 -11.69 -15.14
C VAL A 190 3.85 -12.21 -14.58
N MET A 191 3.26 -11.48 -13.63
CA MET A 191 2.00 -11.87 -13.00
C MET A 191 0.83 -11.86 -13.96
N SER A 192 0.83 -11.03 -15.00
CA SER A 192 -0.25 -10.98 -16.01
C SER A 192 -0.45 -12.30 -16.76
N PHE A 193 0.55 -13.17 -16.79
CA PHE A 193 0.46 -14.51 -17.37
C PHE A 193 -0.11 -15.55 -16.41
N TRP A 194 -0.31 -15.20 -15.13
CA TRP A 194 -0.73 -16.13 -14.10
C TRP A 194 -2.26 -16.15 -13.98
N PRO A 195 -2.88 -17.34 -13.84
CA PRO A 195 -4.33 -17.48 -13.79
C PRO A 195 -4.90 -17.21 -12.39
N PHE A 196 -4.39 -16.18 -11.71
CA PHE A 196 -4.79 -15.85 -10.34
C PHE A 196 -5.65 -14.60 -10.27
N GLY A 197 -6.61 -14.63 -9.34
CA GLY A 197 -7.39 -13.45 -9.00
C GLY A 197 -6.55 -12.39 -8.27
N TYR A 198 -7.11 -11.19 -8.20
CA TYR A 198 -6.41 -9.99 -7.71
C TYR A 198 -5.95 -10.06 -6.25
N LEU A 199 -6.66 -10.78 -5.38
CA LEU A 199 -6.23 -10.98 -4.00
C LEU A 199 -4.95 -11.83 -3.92
N THR A 200 -4.90 -12.93 -4.66
CA THR A 200 -3.70 -13.79 -4.67
C THR A 200 -2.53 -13.07 -5.32
N ALA A 201 -2.75 -12.41 -6.46
CA ALA A 201 -1.72 -11.59 -7.11
C ALA A 201 -1.21 -10.47 -6.19
N GLY A 202 -2.10 -9.81 -5.44
CA GLY A 202 -1.72 -8.79 -4.47
C GLY A 202 -0.84 -9.31 -3.33
N VAL A 203 -1.13 -10.50 -2.79
CA VAL A 203 -0.25 -11.14 -1.78
C VAL A 203 1.09 -11.54 -2.38
N ILE A 204 1.10 -12.10 -3.60
CA ILE A 204 2.33 -12.45 -4.32
C ILE A 204 3.20 -11.21 -4.52
N ALA A 205 2.60 -10.12 -5.02
CA ALA A 205 3.28 -8.84 -5.21
C ALA A 205 3.85 -8.31 -3.89
N LEU A 206 3.10 -8.41 -2.79
CA LEU A 206 3.57 -8.00 -1.47
C LEU A 206 4.77 -8.83 -0.99
N ILE A 207 4.74 -10.15 -1.18
CA ILE A 207 5.86 -11.05 -0.86
C ILE A 207 7.12 -10.66 -1.64
N PHE A 208 6.98 -10.45 -2.96
CA PHE A 208 8.09 -10.04 -3.81
C PHE A 208 8.61 -8.65 -3.46
N PHE A 209 7.71 -7.71 -3.15
CA PHE A 209 8.09 -6.39 -2.68
C PHE A 209 8.94 -6.49 -1.41
N PHE A 210 8.51 -7.25 -0.40
CA PHE A 210 9.27 -7.40 0.84
C PHE A 210 10.61 -8.10 0.64
N LEU A 211 10.65 -9.11 -0.22
CA LEU A 211 11.90 -9.77 -0.57
C LEU A 211 12.90 -8.80 -1.21
N ALA A 212 12.45 -8.03 -2.20
CA ALA A 212 13.28 -7.04 -2.88
C ALA A 212 13.69 -5.90 -1.94
N TRP A 213 12.73 -5.39 -1.16
CA TRP A 213 12.93 -4.34 -0.16
C TRP A 213 13.99 -4.73 0.86
N ASP A 214 13.90 -5.92 1.46
CA ASP A 214 14.85 -6.39 2.48
C ASP A 214 16.29 -6.50 1.92
N ILE A 215 16.43 -7.01 0.70
CA ILE A 215 17.74 -7.12 0.03
C ILE A 215 18.29 -5.72 -0.28
N SER A 216 17.45 -4.84 -0.84
CA SER A 216 17.80 -3.46 -1.13
C SER A 216 18.18 -2.69 0.14
N PHE A 217 17.48 -2.91 1.25
CA PHE A 217 17.71 -2.27 2.53
C PHE A 217 19.05 -2.70 3.15
N ASP A 218 19.35 -4.00 3.15
CA ASP A 218 20.63 -4.53 3.64
C ASP A 218 21.80 -4.07 2.76
N ALA A 219 21.61 -4.05 1.43
CA ALA A 219 22.60 -3.54 0.48
C ALA A 219 22.84 -2.03 0.64
N PHE A 220 21.78 -1.27 0.90
CA PHE A 220 21.85 0.16 1.21
C PHE A 220 22.72 0.42 2.44
N HIS A 221 22.51 -0.35 3.52
CA HIS A 221 23.29 -0.23 4.76
C HIS A 221 24.65 -0.96 4.72
N GLN A 222 25.03 -1.55 3.58
CA GLN A 222 26.27 -2.35 3.45
C GLN A 222 26.38 -3.49 4.47
N THR A 223 25.24 -4.00 4.95
CA THR A 223 25.17 -5.13 5.90
C THR A 223 24.74 -6.44 5.24
N LEU A 224 24.71 -6.45 3.90
CA LEU A 224 24.32 -7.59 3.09
C LEU A 224 25.19 -8.80 3.41
N SER A 225 24.55 -9.86 3.89
CA SER A 225 25.18 -11.15 4.15
C SER A 225 24.49 -12.21 3.31
N LEU A 226 25.27 -12.99 2.56
CA LEU A 226 24.75 -14.09 1.74
C LEU A 226 23.89 -15.04 2.57
N LYS A 227 24.33 -15.38 3.78
CA LYS A 227 23.59 -16.27 4.69
C LYS A 227 22.22 -15.68 5.05
N LYS A 228 22.15 -14.38 5.37
CA LYS A 228 20.89 -13.71 5.69
C LYS A 228 19.97 -13.66 4.47
N ALA A 229 20.51 -13.30 3.30
CA ALA A 229 19.75 -13.23 2.06
C ALA A 229 19.14 -14.58 1.67
N VAL A 230 19.92 -15.67 1.72
CA VAL A 230 19.46 -17.02 1.40
C VAL A 230 18.33 -17.46 2.35
N VAL A 231 18.48 -17.24 3.67
CA VAL A 231 17.44 -17.60 4.64
C VAL A 231 16.14 -16.84 4.38
N ARG A 232 16.22 -15.53 4.08
CA ARG A 232 15.04 -14.72 3.74
C ARG A 232 14.38 -15.18 2.45
N ILE A 233 15.17 -15.44 1.40
CA ILE A 233 14.66 -15.98 0.12
C ILE A 233 13.91 -17.28 0.35
N LEU A 234 14.49 -18.23 1.09
CA LEU A 234 13.84 -19.51 1.41
C LEU A 234 12.55 -19.32 2.20
N PHE A 235 12.53 -18.40 3.17
CA PHE A 235 11.32 -18.08 3.93
C PHE A 235 10.20 -17.52 3.03
N PHE A 236 10.50 -16.53 2.19
CA PHE A 236 9.50 -15.96 1.27
C PHE A 236 9.06 -16.96 0.19
N LEU A 237 9.94 -17.83 -0.28
CA LEU A 237 9.59 -18.93 -1.19
C LEU A 237 8.67 -19.96 -0.52
N ALA A 238 8.89 -20.27 0.77
CA ALA A 238 8.00 -21.15 1.52
C ALA A 238 6.61 -20.52 1.68
N LEU A 239 6.52 -19.23 2.00
CA LEU A 239 5.24 -18.50 2.05
C LEU A 239 4.54 -18.49 0.69
N LEU A 240 5.28 -18.25 -0.39
CA LEU A 240 4.75 -18.31 -1.74
C LEU A 240 4.23 -19.72 -2.07
N GLY A 241 4.97 -20.77 -1.69
CA GLY A 241 4.55 -22.16 -1.85
C GLY A 241 3.24 -22.47 -1.10
N ILE A 242 3.10 -22.00 0.14
CA ILE A 242 1.86 -22.16 0.93
C ILE A 242 0.69 -21.45 0.25
N LEU A 243 0.91 -20.22 -0.22
CA LEU A 243 -0.12 -19.42 -0.91
C LEU A 243 -0.56 -20.10 -2.22
N LEU A 244 0.40 -20.51 -3.05
CA LEU A 244 0.12 -21.18 -4.32
C LEU A 244 -0.55 -22.53 -4.12
N ALA A 245 -0.27 -23.24 -3.02
CA ALA A 245 -0.93 -24.49 -2.68
C ALA A 245 -2.38 -24.29 -2.18
N SER A 246 -2.69 -23.13 -1.59
CA SER A 246 -4.03 -22.83 -1.06
C SER A 246 -4.94 -22.14 -2.08
N THR A 247 -4.39 -21.49 -3.11
CA THR A 247 -5.17 -20.81 -4.15
C THR A 247 -5.67 -21.80 -5.22
N PRO A 248 -6.94 -21.71 -5.66
CA PRO A 248 -7.44 -22.49 -6.79
C PRO A 248 -6.75 -22.08 -8.10
N TRP A 249 -6.12 -23.04 -8.77
CA TRP A 249 -5.53 -22.88 -10.10
C TRP A 249 -6.60 -23.01 -11.19
N ARG A 250 -7.54 -22.07 -11.20
CA ARG A 250 -8.59 -22.02 -12.23
C ARG A 250 -8.45 -20.71 -12.99
N ILE A 251 -8.34 -20.82 -14.31
CA ILE A 251 -8.48 -19.68 -15.20
C ILE A 251 -9.91 -19.17 -15.00
N LEU A 252 -10.07 -18.04 -14.31
CA LEU A 252 -11.34 -17.33 -14.28
C LEU A 252 -11.48 -16.71 -15.68
N VAL A 253 -12.22 -17.40 -16.54
CA VAL A 253 -12.71 -16.89 -17.84
C VAL A 253 -14.01 -16.13 -17.59
#